data_AF-A0A1I7UEU9-F1
#
_entry.id   AF-A0A1I7UEU9-F1
#
_cell.length_a   1.000
_cell.length_b   1.000
_cell.length_c   1.000
_cell.angle_alpha   90.00
_cell.angle_beta   90.00
_cell.angle_gamma   90.00
#
_symmetry.space_group_name_H-M   'P 1'
#
loop_
_entity.id
_entity.type
_entity.pdbx_description
1 polymer ?
#
loop_
_entity_poly.entity_id
_entity_poly.type
_entity_poly.pdbx_seq_one_letter_code
_entity_poly.pdbx_strand_id
1 'polypeptide(L)'
;MEKFSDLKISSSEKPKNLCDLPIEIVEMIVEKLDFTRRSFVRQTCKTLREIVDGLKPCCCNEIKITIGLEECELKLEGHSIKYKRSEGEDPKEILEWMLKRMFDDLLTFVPNLQTNTYLVQFYDEQLTWPIFRSVYKKCVPQPIKARLIEHRTMEKYEEGIIKVKILRIEWTDLLDNKGNRRLIIWPSYFKYFRERQEDIFVHESELVPAKNTKVMLRPLKYREKPAE
;
A
#
# COMPACT_ATOMS: atom_id res chain seq x y z
N MET A 1 25.11 13.22 38.06
CA MET A 1 25.33 11.83 37.58
C MET A 1 24.93 10.90 38.72
N GLU A 2 23.65 10.56 38.79
CA GLU A 2 23.14 9.59 39.76
C GLU A 2 23.33 8.17 39.24
N LYS A 3 23.93 7.31 40.06
CA LYS A 3 24.24 5.91 39.76
C LYS A 3 22.99 5.05 39.98
N PHE A 4 22.38 4.56 38.89
CA PHE A 4 21.34 3.52 38.90
C PHE A 4 21.99 2.12 38.90
N SER A 5 22.75 1.75 39.93
CA SER A 5 23.51 0.49 39.93
C SER A 5 22.81 -0.71 40.58
N ASP A 6 21.68 -0.56 41.28
CA ASP A 6 21.24 -1.62 42.21
C ASP A 6 19.77 -2.03 42.14
N LEU A 7 19.15 -2.03 40.95
CA LEU A 7 17.90 -2.77 40.73
C LEU A 7 18.20 -4.20 40.31
N LYS A 8 18.52 -5.04 41.30
CA LYS A 8 18.67 -6.49 41.15
C LYS A 8 17.28 -7.12 40.99
N ILE A 9 16.70 -7.03 39.79
CA ILE A 9 15.44 -7.70 39.44
C ILE A 9 15.72 -9.20 39.30
N SER A 10 15.83 -9.92 40.41
CA SER A 10 15.77 -11.39 40.40
C SER A 10 14.31 -11.83 40.54
N SER A 11 13.50 -11.62 39.51
CA SER A 11 12.22 -12.32 39.40
C SER A 11 12.52 -13.70 38.80
N SER A 12 12.44 -14.74 39.63
CA SER A 12 12.56 -16.14 39.22
C SER A 12 11.25 -16.72 38.67
N GLU A 13 10.21 -15.89 38.51
CA GLU A 13 8.93 -16.35 37.96
C GLU A 13 9.00 -16.38 36.44
N LYS A 14 8.61 -17.52 35.86
CA LYS A 14 8.52 -17.68 34.40
C LYS A 14 7.61 -16.56 33.86
N PRO A 15 8.03 -15.79 32.84
CA PRO A 15 7.19 -14.75 32.28
C PRO A 15 5.88 -15.38 31.80
N LYS A 16 4.75 -14.80 32.24
CA LYS A 16 3.41 -15.26 31.87
C LYS A 16 3.26 -15.17 30.35
N ASN A 17 2.84 -16.25 29.71
CA ASN A 17 2.60 -16.26 28.27
C ASN A 17 1.25 -15.60 27.99
N LEU A 18 1.11 -14.89 26.87
CA LEU A 18 -0.17 -14.34 26.43
C LEU A 18 -1.23 -15.45 26.29
N CYS A 19 -0.82 -16.64 25.85
CA CYS A 19 -1.70 -17.80 25.71
C CYS A 19 -2.13 -18.42 27.06
N ASP A 20 -1.58 -17.96 28.20
CA ASP A 20 -2.02 -18.40 29.53
C ASP A 20 -3.25 -17.60 30.03
N LEU A 21 -3.64 -16.54 29.31
CA LEU A 21 -4.85 -15.76 29.60
C LEU A 21 -6.10 -16.45 29.06
N PRO A 22 -7.29 -16.22 29.66
CA PRO A 22 -8.56 -16.63 29.07
C PRO A 22 -8.71 -16.09 27.65
N ILE A 23 -9.28 -16.89 26.75
CA ILE A 23 -9.37 -16.59 25.32
C ILE A 23 -10.09 -15.27 25.06
N GLU A 24 -11.09 -14.94 25.88
CA GLU A 24 -11.87 -13.71 25.80
C GLU A 24 -11.00 -12.47 26.03
N ILE A 25 -10.01 -12.56 26.93
CA ILE A 25 -9.07 -11.47 27.19
C ILE A 25 -8.12 -11.29 26.01
N VAL A 26 -7.66 -12.40 25.41
CA VAL A 26 -6.79 -12.36 24.23
C VAL A 26 -7.53 -11.76 23.05
N GLU A 27 -8.78 -12.18 22.81
CA GLU A 27 -9.67 -11.59 21.79
C GLU A 27 -9.82 -10.08 21.97
N MET A 28 -10.14 -9.62 23.18
CA MET A 28 -10.23 -8.18 23.47
C MET A 28 -8.95 -7.42 23.16
N ILE A 29 -7.78 -7.99 23.47
CA ILE A 29 -6.48 -7.39 23.14
C ILE A 29 -6.33 -7.29 21.62
N VAL A 30 -6.56 -8.41 20.92
CA VAL A 30 -6.41 -8.52 19.46
C VAL A 30 -7.37 -7.58 18.72
N GLU A 31 -8.60 -7.41 19.20
CA GLU A 31 -9.60 -6.49 18.66
C GLU A 31 -9.16 -5.02 18.72
N LYS A 32 -8.37 -4.65 19.73
CA LYS A 32 -7.83 -3.30 19.90
C LYS A 32 -6.57 -3.04 19.07
N LEU A 33 -5.98 -4.08 18.48
CA LEU A 33 -4.84 -3.94 17.58
C LEU A 33 -5.27 -3.35 16.24
N ASP A 34 -4.43 -2.47 15.70
CA ASP A 34 -4.49 -2.05 14.30
C ASP A 34 -4.24 -3.24 13.36
N PHE A 35 -4.51 -3.01 12.06
CA PHE A 35 -4.38 -4.03 11.02
C PHE A 35 -3.02 -4.75 11.06
N THR A 36 -1.94 -3.98 11.20
CA THR A 36 -0.59 -4.54 11.10
C THR A 36 -0.18 -5.31 12.34
N ARG A 37 -0.45 -4.78 13.53
CA ARG A 37 -0.20 -5.50 14.78
C ARG A 37 -1.02 -6.79 14.81
N ARG A 38 -2.27 -6.76 14.35
CA ARG A 38 -3.11 -7.96 14.26
C ARG A 38 -2.52 -8.98 13.28
N SER A 39 -2.04 -8.51 12.14
CA SER A 39 -1.32 -9.31 11.15
C SER A 39 -0.08 -10.00 11.74
N PHE A 40 0.75 -9.28 12.51
CA PHE A 40 1.88 -9.88 13.21
C PHE A 40 1.44 -10.94 14.22
N VAL A 41 0.42 -10.65 15.04
CA VAL A 41 -0.14 -11.60 16.01
C VAL A 41 -0.62 -12.88 15.32
N ARG A 42 -1.30 -12.76 14.17
CA ARG A 42 -1.74 -13.88 13.33
C ARG A 42 -0.61 -14.82 12.89
N GLN A 43 0.61 -14.29 12.73
CA GLN A 43 1.77 -15.06 12.28
C GLN A 43 2.54 -15.75 13.42
N THR A 44 2.25 -15.43 14.68
CA THR A 44 3.04 -15.94 15.82
C THR A 44 2.80 -17.41 16.14
N CYS A 45 1.54 -17.85 16.26
CA CYS A 45 1.19 -19.25 16.54
C CYS A 45 -0.19 -19.62 15.97
N LYS A 46 -0.50 -20.93 15.93
CA LYS A 46 -1.78 -21.44 15.40
C LYS A 46 -2.99 -20.92 16.17
N THR A 47 -2.92 -20.88 17.51
CA THR A 47 -4.01 -20.39 18.37
C THR A 47 -4.33 -18.92 18.12
N LEU A 48 -3.30 -18.06 18.06
CA LEU A 48 -3.49 -16.64 17.79
C LEU A 48 -3.98 -16.39 16.35
N ARG A 49 -3.59 -17.24 15.40
CA ARG A 49 -4.14 -17.22 14.04
C ARG A 49 -5.63 -17.53 14.04
N GLU A 50 -6.05 -18.59 14.71
CA GLU A 50 -7.46 -18.98 14.83
C GLU A 50 -8.29 -17.87 15.48
N ILE A 51 -7.76 -17.25 16.55
CA ILE A 51 -8.40 -16.10 17.21
C ILE A 51 -8.54 -14.94 16.22
N VAL A 52 -7.45 -14.53 15.54
CA VAL A 52 -7.49 -13.43 14.58
C VAL A 52 -8.45 -13.71 13.42
N ASP A 53 -8.47 -14.94 12.91
CA ASP A 53 -9.29 -15.36 11.77
C ASP A 53 -10.78 -15.50 12.15
N GLY A 54 -11.08 -15.79 13.42
CA GLY A 54 -12.44 -15.84 13.97
C GLY A 54 -13.05 -14.46 14.26
N LEU A 55 -12.20 -13.44 14.46
CA LEU A 55 -12.66 -12.07 14.63
C LEU A 55 -13.11 -11.45 13.30
N LYS A 56 -13.89 -10.37 13.39
CA LYS A 56 -14.27 -9.59 12.21
C LYS A 56 -13.01 -9.20 11.42
N PRO A 57 -12.95 -9.44 10.09
CA PRO A 57 -11.79 -9.09 9.29
C PRO A 57 -11.39 -7.64 9.49
N CYS A 58 -10.11 -7.38 9.75
CA CYS A 58 -9.61 -6.01 9.76
C CYS A 58 -9.80 -5.41 8.37
N CYS A 59 -10.45 -4.26 8.30
CA CYS A 59 -10.50 -3.48 7.08
C CYS A 59 -9.12 -2.84 6.88
N CYS A 60 -8.44 -3.19 5.78
CA CYS A 60 -7.27 -2.46 5.31
C CYS A 60 -7.78 -1.27 4.49
N ASN A 61 -7.59 -0.05 4.95
CA ASN A 61 -8.09 1.16 4.28
C ASN A 61 -7.26 1.53 3.05
N GLU A 62 -5.95 1.24 3.06
CA GLU A 62 -5.05 1.56 1.97
C GLU A 62 -4.11 0.41 1.64
N ILE A 63 -4.16 -0.01 0.37
CA ILE A 63 -3.19 -0.91 -0.25
C ILE A 63 -2.47 -0.12 -1.34
N LYS A 64 -1.16 -0.01 -1.24
CA LYS A 64 -0.31 0.61 -2.26
C LYS A 64 0.72 -0.38 -2.77
N ILE A 65 0.76 -0.57 -4.08
CA ILE A 65 1.74 -1.41 -4.76
C ILE A 65 2.60 -0.52 -5.65
N THR A 66 3.92 -0.64 -5.51
CA THR A 66 4.89 0.02 -6.38
C THR A 66 5.71 -1.04 -7.09
N ILE A 67 5.82 -0.92 -8.42
CA ILE A 67 6.41 -1.96 -9.28
C ILE A 67 7.53 -1.34 -10.10
N GLY A 68 8.75 -1.79 -9.82
CA GLY A 68 9.95 -1.53 -10.60
C GLY A 68 10.65 -2.83 -10.98
N LEU A 69 11.66 -2.73 -11.85
CA LEU A 69 12.45 -3.89 -12.30
C LEU A 69 13.41 -4.40 -11.23
N GLU A 70 13.91 -3.50 -10.39
CA GLU A 70 14.89 -3.81 -9.35
C GLU A 70 14.24 -4.11 -7.99
N GLU A 71 13.14 -3.40 -7.69
CA GLU A 71 12.36 -3.64 -6.48
C GLU A 71 10.87 -3.44 -6.70
N CYS A 72 10.12 -4.21 -5.94
CA CYS A 72 8.69 -4.20 -5.80
C CYS A 72 8.36 -3.86 -4.34
N GLU A 73 7.34 -3.04 -4.08
CA GLU A 73 6.98 -2.64 -2.73
C GLU A 73 5.47 -2.78 -2.51
N LEU A 74 5.08 -3.54 -1.48
CA LEU A 74 3.72 -3.61 -0.97
C LEU A 74 3.61 -2.78 0.30
N LYS A 75 2.72 -1.79 0.31
CA LYS A 75 2.39 -0.95 1.44
C LYS A 75 0.97 -1.20 1.90
N LEU A 76 0.81 -1.58 3.17
CA LEU A 76 -0.47 -1.81 3.83
C LEU A 76 -0.54 -0.92 5.07
N GLU A 77 -1.43 0.06 5.10
CA GLU A 77 -1.63 0.95 6.27
C GLU A 77 -0.30 1.49 6.84
N GLY A 78 0.55 2.06 5.97
CA GLY A 78 1.86 2.60 6.33
C GLY A 78 2.99 1.57 6.51
N HIS A 79 2.70 0.27 6.49
CA HIS A 79 3.72 -0.77 6.63
C HIS A 79 4.19 -1.25 5.27
N SER A 80 5.51 -1.25 5.06
CA SER A 80 6.12 -1.56 3.76
C SER A 80 6.83 -2.91 3.78
N ILE A 81 6.59 -3.72 2.75
CA ILE A 81 7.29 -4.96 2.44
C ILE A 81 7.96 -4.77 1.08
N LYS A 82 9.29 -4.89 1.05
CA LYS A 82 10.10 -4.77 -0.16
C LYS A 82 10.51 -6.14 -0.68
N TYR A 83 10.31 -6.35 -1.98
CA TYR A 83 10.73 -7.51 -2.73
C TYR A 83 11.84 -7.05 -3.67
N LYS A 84 13.05 -7.54 -3.45
CA LYS A 84 14.23 -7.16 -4.22
C LYS A 84 14.58 -8.25 -5.22
N ARG A 85 15.15 -7.81 -6.33
CA ARG A 85 15.75 -8.66 -7.36
C ARG A 85 16.84 -9.58 -6.80
N SER A 86 16.82 -10.85 -7.19
CA SER A 86 17.94 -11.79 -7.10
C SER A 86 18.92 -11.58 -8.27
N GLU A 87 20.22 -11.75 -8.03
CA GLU A 87 21.23 -11.67 -9.09
C GLU A 87 21.18 -12.91 -10.01
N GLY A 88 21.41 -12.71 -11.32
CA GLY A 88 21.73 -13.80 -12.25
C GLY A 88 20.58 -14.38 -13.09
N GLU A 89 19.36 -13.85 -13.00
CA GLU A 89 18.18 -14.37 -13.71
C GLU A 89 17.60 -13.36 -14.73
N ASP A 90 16.74 -13.86 -15.63
CA ASP A 90 15.99 -13.05 -16.60
C ASP A 90 15.11 -12.01 -15.88
N PRO A 91 15.16 -10.70 -16.24
CA PRO A 91 14.42 -9.66 -15.54
C PRO A 91 12.92 -9.91 -15.43
N LYS A 92 12.31 -10.57 -16.44
CA LYS A 92 10.87 -10.82 -16.46
C LYS A 92 10.51 -11.99 -15.53
N GLU A 93 11.31 -13.04 -15.48
CA GLU A 93 11.11 -14.15 -14.54
C GLU A 93 11.24 -13.68 -13.09
N ILE A 94 12.26 -12.85 -12.80
CA ILE A 94 12.45 -12.27 -11.46
C ILE A 94 11.24 -11.40 -11.08
N LEU A 95 10.77 -10.54 -11.98
CA LEU A 95 9.61 -9.70 -11.72
C LEU A 95 8.34 -10.54 -11.49
N GLU A 96 8.12 -11.59 -12.28
CA GLU A 96 7.01 -12.52 -12.07
C GLU A 96 7.09 -13.18 -10.69
N TRP A 97 8.29 -13.61 -10.25
CA TRP A 97 8.50 -14.18 -8.92
C TRP A 97 8.25 -13.17 -7.80
N MET A 98 8.78 -11.95 -7.92
CA MET A 98 8.56 -10.87 -6.93
C MET A 98 7.08 -10.57 -6.77
N LEU A 99 6.35 -10.47 -7.89
CA LEU A 99 4.91 -10.21 -7.89
C LEU A 99 4.11 -11.37 -7.30
N LYS A 100 4.47 -12.63 -7.58
CA LYS A 100 3.81 -13.80 -6.98
C LYS A 100 3.90 -13.74 -5.45
N ARG A 101 5.10 -13.56 -4.92
CA ARG A 101 5.31 -13.43 -3.46
C ARG A 101 4.56 -12.26 -2.87
N MET A 102 4.56 -11.13 -3.57
CA MET A 102 3.80 -9.96 -3.15
C MET A 102 2.30 -10.25 -3.05
N PHE A 103 1.72 -10.95 -4.03
CA PHE A 103 0.31 -11.31 -3.99
C PHE A 103 0.00 -12.37 -2.94
N ASP A 104 0.90 -13.33 -2.70
CA ASP A 104 0.74 -14.31 -1.62
C ASP A 104 0.68 -13.61 -0.25
N ASP A 105 1.57 -12.65 -0.02
CA ASP A 105 1.57 -11.83 1.18
C ASP A 105 0.30 -10.96 1.25
N LEU A 106 -0.08 -10.28 0.15
CA LEU A 106 -1.31 -9.50 0.09
C LEU A 106 -2.54 -10.32 0.46
N LEU A 107 -2.67 -11.54 -0.08
CA LEU A 107 -3.79 -12.44 0.20
C LEU A 107 -3.72 -13.02 1.63
N THR A 108 -2.52 -13.16 2.18
CA THR A 108 -2.32 -13.53 3.58
C THR A 108 -2.82 -12.43 4.53
N PHE A 109 -2.65 -11.16 4.16
CA PHE A 109 -3.04 -10.03 5.00
C PHE A 109 -4.47 -9.52 4.74
N VAL A 110 -4.92 -9.56 3.48
CA VAL A 110 -6.21 -9.04 3.02
C VAL A 110 -6.90 -10.08 2.11
N PRO A 111 -7.32 -11.23 2.67
CA PRO A 111 -7.83 -12.36 1.86
C PRO A 111 -9.09 -12.01 1.07
N ASN A 112 -9.91 -11.09 1.57
CA ASN A 112 -11.12 -10.64 0.89
C ASN A 112 -10.88 -9.51 -0.14
N LEU A 113 -9.65 -9.00 -0.23
CA LEU A 113 -9.24 -7.90 -1.11
C LEU A 113 -10.20 -6.69 -1.04
N GLN A 114 -10.72 -6.39 0.14
CA GLN A 114 -11.56 -5.22 0.40
C GLN A 114 -10.72 -4.11 0.99
N THR A 115 -10.76 -2.93 0.35
CA THR A 115 -10.06 -1.75 0.83
C THR A 115 -10.82 -0.48 0.47
N ASN A 116 -10.49 0.65 1.09
CA ASN A 116 -11.02 1.93 0.62
C ASN A 116 -10.22 2.42 -0.60
N THR A 117 -8.90 2.28 -0.54
CA THR A 117 -7.98 2.85 -1.52
C THR A 117 -6.99 1.79 -2.00
N TYR A 118 -6.94 1.58 -3.31
CA TYR A 118 -5.97 0.71 -3.97
C TYR A 118 -5.15 1.53 -4.98
N LEU A 119 -3.86 1.68 -4.70
CA LEU A 119 -2.93 2.46 -5.52
C LEU A 119 -1.94 1.50 -6.17
N VAL A 120 -1.77 1.58 -7.48
CA VAL A 120 -0.73 0.82 -8.20
C VAL A 120 0.12 1.78 -9.00
N GLN A 121 1.43 1.72 -8.77
CA GLN A 121 2.41 2.58 -9.41
C GLN A 121 3.43 1.75 -10.20
N PHE A 122 3.63 2.10 -11.46
CA PHE A 122 4.55 1.46 -12.39
C PHE A 122 5.65 2.42 -12.80
N TYR A 123 6.92 2.01 -12.69
CA TYR A 123 8.07 2.79 -13.19
C TYR A 123 8.39 2.55 -14.67
N ASP A 124 7.89 1.45 -15.24
CA ASP A 124 8.03 1.11 -16.66
C ASP A 124 6.75 0.40 -17.12
N GLU A 125 5.79 1.15 -17.65
CA GLU A 125 4.48 0.58 -18.06
C GLU A 125 4.63 -0.47 -19.16
N GLN A 126 5.58 -0.33 -20.09
CA GLN A 126 5.68 -1.22 -21.23
C GLN A 126 6.05 -2.64 -20.80
N LEU A 127 6.98 -2.77 -19.86
CA LEU A 127 7.42 -4.08 -19.38
C LEU A 127 6.61 -4.57 -18.17
N THR A 128 6.36 -3.70 -17.18
CA THR A 128 5.80 -4.15 -15.89
C THR A 128 4.30 -4.41 -15.95
N TRP A 129 3.53 -3.66 -16.74
CA TRP A 129 2.07 -3.82 -16.79
C TRP A 129 1.61 -5.18 -17.34
N PRO A 130 2.15 -5.69 -18.47
CA PRO A 130 1.76 -7.01 -18.98
C PRO A 130 2.07 -8.13 -17.99
N ILE A 131 3.22 -8.06 -17.31
CA ILE A 131 3.65 -9.05 -16.31
C ILE A 131 2.74 -8.97 -15.08
N PHE A 132 2.52 -7.77 -14.54
CA PHE A 132 1.59 -7.54 -13.43
C PHE A 132 0.21 -8.10 -13.72
N ARG A 133 -0.37 -7.77 -14.87
CA ARG A 133 -1.70 -8.25 -15.27
C ARG A 133 -1.74 -9.77 -15.37
N SER A 134 -0.69 -10.39 -15.93
CA SER A 134 -0.56 -11.84 -16.03
C SER A 134 -0.53 -12.50 -14.65
N VAL A 135 0.33 -12.02 -13.75
CA VAL A 135 0.47 -12.56 -12.40
C VAL A 135 -0.79 -12.32 -11.56
N TYR A 136 -1.33 -11.11 -11.60
CA TYR A 136 -2.58 -10.76 -10.91
C TYR A 136 -3.68 -11.74 -11.28
N LYS A 137 -3.91 -12.00 -12.58
CA LYS A 137 -4.95 -12.93 -13.04
C LYS A 137 -4.73 -14.37 -12.53
N LYS A 138 -3.47 -14.79 -12.34
CA LYS A 138 -3.13 -16.14 -11.85
C LYS A 138 -3.27 -16.25 -10.33
N CYS A 139 -2.81 -15.25 -9.59
CA CYS A 139 -2.69 -15.30 -8.13
C CYS A 139 -3.94 -14.79 -7.41
N VAL A 140 -4.67 -13.84 -8.01
CA VAL A 140 -5.76 -13.15 -7.34
C VAL A 140 -7.10 -13.75 -7.78
N PRO A 141 -7.79 -14.52 -6.91
CA PRO A 141 -8.98 -15.29 -7.29
C PRO A 141 -10.22 -14.41 -7.48
N GLN A 142 -10.20 -13.18 -6.97
CA GLN A 142 -11.33 -12.26 -7.02
C GLN A 142 -10.89 -10.82 -7.30
N PRO A 143 -11.70 -10.01 -7.99
CA PRO A 143 -11.39 -8.60 -8.19
C PRO A 143 -11.21 -7.86 -6.86
N ILE A 144 -10.24 -6.94 -6.81
CA ILE A 144 -10.10 -6.01 -5.69
C ILE A 144 -11.36 -5.15 -5.59
N LYS A 145 -11.93 -5.08 -4.40
CA LYS A 145 -13.08 -4.25 -4.06
C LYS A 145 -12.56 -3.01 -3.36
N ALA A 146 -12.31 -1.96 -4.14
CA ALA A 146 -11.88 -0.67 -3.65
C ALA A 146 -12.90 0.42 -3.95
N ARG A 147 -13.01 1.44 -3.08
CA ARG A 147 -13.76 2.67 -3.39
C ARG A 147 -13.00 3.53 -4.40
N LEU A 148 -11.68 3.55 -4.29
CA LEU A 148 -10.77 4.30 -5.15
C LEU A 148 -9.68 3.37 -5.67
N ILE A 149 -9.56 3.28 -6.99
CA ILE A 149 -8.40 2.68 -7.66
C ILE A 149 -7.65 3.79 -8.40
N GLU A 150 -6.36 3.90 -8.15
CA GLU A 150 -5.49 4.84 -8.87
C GLU A 150 -4.30 4.09 -9.48
N HIS A 151 -4.17 4.21 -10.80
CA HIS A 151 -3.01 3.72 -11.54
C HIS A 151 -2.10 4.90 -11.88
N ARG A 152 -0.82 4.77 -11.53
CA ARG A 152 0.22 5.75 -11.84
C ARG A 152 1.25 5.08 -12.75
N THR A 153 1.43 5.63 -13.94
CA THR A 153 2.59 5.30 -14.78
C THR A 153 3.58 6.44 -14.66
N MET A 154 4.83 6.12 -14.35
CA MET A 154 5.93 7.08 -14.35
C MET A 154 6.79 6.88 -15.60
N GLU A 155 7.15 7.97 -16.26
CA GLU A 155 8.07 8.00 -17.40
C GLU A 155 9.09 9.12 -17.19
N LYS A 156 10.36 8.86 -17.55
CA LYS A 156 11.35 9.94 -17.64
C LYS A 156 10.98 10.82 -18.83
N TYR A 157 10.84 12.12 -18.59
CA TYR A 157 10.44 13.09 -19.61
C TYR A 157 11.64 13.91 -20.11
N GLU A 158 12.33 14.56 -19.17
CA GLU A 158 13.55 15.34 -19.42
C GLU A 158 14.56 15.09 -18.29
N GLU A 159 15.75 15.69 -18.38
CA GLU A 159 16.79 15.52 -17.36
C GLU A 159 16.30 15.95 -15.97
N GLY A 160 16.10 14.95 -15.11
CA GLY A 160 15.58 15.12 -13.77
C GLY A 160 14.09 15.45 -13.68
N ILE A 161 13.31 15.40 -14.78
CA ILE A 161 11.85 15.57 -14.76
C ILE A 161 11.17 14.22 -15.02
N ILE A 162 10.26 13.86 -14.13
CA ILE A 162 9.42 12.67 -14.23
C ILE A 162 8.00 13.11 -14.55
N LYS A 163 7.44 12.52 -15.60
CA LYS A 163 6.04 12.68 -15.99
C LYS A 163 5.24 11.48 -15.48
N VAL A 164 4.11 11.76 -14.86
CA VAL A 164 3.23 10.77 -14.24
C VAL A 164 1.89 10.82 -14.92
N LYS A 165 1.52 9.76 -15.62
CA LYS A 165 0.15 9.55 -16.08
C LYS A 165 -0.66 8.96 -14.94
N ILE A 166 -1.79 9.58 -14.62
CA ILE A 166 -2.68 9.14 -13.55
C ILE A 166 -4.02 8.75 -14.17
N LEU A 167 -4.46 7.53 -13.90
CA LEU A 167 -5.79 7.04 -14.20
C LEU A 167 -6.48 6.75 -12.86
N ARG A 168 -7.64 7.38 -12.64
CA ARG A 168 -8.41 7.24 -11.42
C ARG A 168 -9.78 6.62 -11.73
N ILE A 169 -10.13 5.61 -10.97
CA ILE A 169 -11.43 4.92 -11.03
C ILE A 169 -12.04 4.99 -9.63
N GLU A 170 -13.26 5.50 -9.52
CA GLU A 170 -13.94 5.68 -8.25
C GLU A 170 -15.34 5.08 -8.28
N TRP A 171 -15.67 4.30 -7.26
CA TRP A 171 -17.00 3.75 -7.05
C TRP A 171 -17.77 4.72 -6.15
N THR A 172 -18.94 5.12 -6.61
CA THR A 172 -19.82 5.99 -5.83
C THR A 172 -20.87 5.19 -5.08
N ASP A 173 -21.39 5.77 -3.99
CA ASP A 173 -22.54 5.23 -3.27
C ASP A 173 -23.87 5.45 -4.02
N LEU A 174 -23.84 6.25 -5.10
CA LEU A 174 -24.99 6.44 -5.97
C LEU A 174 -25.26 5.16 -6.75
N LEU A 175 -26.49 4.68 -6.62
CA LEU A 175 -26.95 3.53 -7.39
C LEU A 175 -27.40 3.98 -8.79
N ASP A 176 -27.13 3.15 -9.79
CA ASP A 176 -27.79 3.24 -11.08
C ASP A 176 -29.27 2.85 -10.95
N ASN A 177 -30.01 3.00 -12.04
CA ASN A 177 -31.43 2.60 -12.10
C ASN A 177 -31.67 1.09 -11.88
N LYS A 178 -30.60 0.28 -11.78
CA LYS A 178 -30.64 -1.16 -11.52
C LYS A 178 -30.15 -1.52 -10.11
N GLY A 179 -29.85 -0.53 -9.26
CA GLY A 179 -29.36 -0.75 -7.90
C GLY A 179 -27.86 -1.09 -7.81
N ASN A 180 -27.09 -0.96 -8.89
CA ASN A 180 -25.64 -1.16 -8.87
C ASN A 180 -24.92 0.15 -8.55
N ARG A 181 -23.79 0.07 -7.84
CA ARG A 181 -22.95 1.25 -7.62
C ARG A 181 -22.43 1.81 -8.95
N ARG A 182 -22.57 3.11 -9.16
CA ARG A 182 -22.04 3.78 -10.36
C ARG A 182 -20.52 3.84 -10.30
N LEU A 183 -19.89 3.47 -11.41
CA LEU A 183 -18.47 3.59 -11.66
C LEU A 183 -18.17 4.93 -12.33
N ILE A 184 -17.30 5.73 -11.73
CA ILE A 184 -16.76 6.95 -12.35
C ILE A 184 -15.33 6.66 -12.80
N ILE A 185 -15.11 6.72 -14.11
CA ILE A 185 -13.78 6.68 -14.70
C ILE A 185 -13.40 8.13 -15.00
N TRP A 186 -12.39 8.63 -14.31
CA TRP A 186 -11.89 9.98 -14.55
C TRP A 186 -11.03 9.99 -15.82
N PRO A 187 -11.09 11.06 -16.64
CA PRO A 187 -10.12 11.26 -17.71
C PRO A 187 -8.70 11.15 -17.16
N SER A 188 -7.83 10.42 -17.86
CA SER A 188 -6.43 10.35 -17.45
C SER A 188 -5.80 11.74 -17.58
N TYR A 189 -4.99 12.12 -16.60
CA TYR A 189 -4.27 13.40 -16.61
C TYR A 189 -2.80 13.19 -16.27
N PHE A 190 -1.98 14.18 -16.59
CA PHE A 190 -0.55 14.17 -16.29
C PHE A 190 -0.22 15.05 -15.09
N LYS A 191 0.80 14.63 -14.36
CA LYS A 191 1.52 15.44 -13.38
C LYS A 191 3.01 15.36 -13.66
N TYR A 192 3.74 16.39 -13.29
CA TYR A 192 5.18 16.46 -13.46
C TYR A 192 5.82 16.77 -12.11
N PHE A 193 6.97 16.16 -11.85
CA PHE A 193 7.79 16.46 -10.69
C PHE A 193 9.27 16.32 -11.02
N ARG A 194 10.13 16.96 -10.23
CA ARG A 194 11.59 16.83 -10.37
C ARG A 194 12.08 15.69 -9.48
N GLU A 195 13.04 14.90 -9.95
CA GLU A 195 13.68 13.85 -9.15
C GLU A 195 14.21 14.45 -7.83
N ARG A 196 13.87 13.83 -6.69
CA ARG A 196 14.12 14.31 -5.31
C ARG A 196 13.20 15.44 -4.82
N GLN A 197 12.17 15.79 -5.58
CA GLN A 197 11.09 16.72 -5.21
C GLN A 197 9.73 16.07 -5.49
N GLU A 198 9.58 14.80 -5.09
CA GLU A 198 8.38 13.99 -5.32
C GLU A 198 7.14 14.53 -4.58
N ASP A 199 7.31 15.48 -3.67
CA ASP A 199 6.26 16.17 -2.93
C ASP A 199 5.65 17.36 -3.70
N ILE A 200 6.33 17.86 -4.75
CA ILE A 200 5.92 19.01 -5.54
C ILE A 200 5.42 18.54 -6.90
N PHE A 201 4.09 18.52 -7.06
CA PHE A 201 3.45 18.18 -8.32
C PHE A 201 2.93 19.42 -9.03
N VAL A 202 3.19 19.50 -10.33
CA VAL A 202 2.61 20.51 -11.21
C VAL A 202 1.88 19.86 -12.38
N HIS A 203 0.90 20.58 -12.93
CA HIS A 203 0.11 20.10 -14.08
C HIS A 203 0.83 20.28 -15.42
N GLU A 204 1.78 21.20 -15.49
CA GLU A 204 2.56 21.54 -16.68
C GLU A 204 4.05 21.41 -16.36
N SER A 205 4.85 20.85 -17.27
CA SER A 205 6.29 20.61 -17.05
C SER A 205 7.08 21.89 -16.80
N GLU A 206 6.69 22.99 -17.43
CA GLU A 206 7.32 24.32 -17.33
C GLU A 206 7.23 24.92 -15.91
N LEU A 207 6.28 24.44 -15.11
CA LEU A 207 6.07 24.90 -13.74
C LEU A 207 6.90 24.12 -12.71
N VAL A 208 7.65 23.09 -13.14
CA VAL A 208 8.49 22.29 -12.24
C VAL A 208 9.64 23.18 -11.73
N PRO A 209 9.74 23.44 -10.41
CA PRO A 209 10.78 24.31 -9.87
C PRO A 209 12.18 23.84 -10.24
N ALA A 210 13.12 24.76 -10.42
CA ALA A 210 14.53 24.41 -10.61
C ALA A 210 15.10 23.79 -9.32
N LYS A 211 16.08 22.87 -9.48
CA LYS A 211 16.67 22.04 -8.40
C LYS A 211 17.16 22.83 -7.17
N ASN A 212 17.53 24.10 -7.34
CA ASN A 212 18.08 24.95 -6.29
C ASN A 212 17.07 25.97 -5.71
N THR A 213 15.82 25.94 -6.16
CA THR A 213 14.80 26.87 -5.67
C THR A 213 14.34 26.39 -4.30
N LYS A 214 14.65 27.13 -3.23
CA LYS A 214 13.97 26.94 -1.93
C LYS A 214 12.50 27.24 -2.13
N VAL A 215 11.70 26.20 -2.40
CA VAL A 215 10.26 26.33 -2.46
C VAL A 215 9.77 26.56 -1.04
N MET A 216 9.46 27.80 -0.69
CA MET A 216 8.57 28.05 0.43
C MET A 216 7.22 27.44 0.04
N LEU A 217 6.90 26.26 0.57
CA LEU A 217 5.60 25.63 0.44
C LEU A 217 4.55 26.59 1.03
N ARG A 218 3.96 27.45 0.19
CA ARG A 218 2.71 28.11 0.53
C ARG A 218 1.62 27.05 0.39
N PRO A 219 0.72 26.88 1.38
CA PRO A 219 -0.41 25.99 1.25
C PRO A 219 -1.16 26.29 -0.05
N LEU A 220 -1.34 25.27 -0.90
CA LEU A 220 -2.14 25.38 -2.11
C LEU A 220 -3.56 25.77 -1.71
N LYS A 221 -3.93 27.04 -1.95
CA LYS A 221 -5.33 27.45 -1.95
C LYS A 221 -5.97 26.81 -3.18
N TYR A 222 -6.75 25.75 -2.97
CA TYR A 222 -7.59 25.22 -4.02
C TYR A 222 -8.48 26.36 -4.54
N ARG A 223 -8.35 26.69 -5.82
CA ARG A 223 -9.34 27.52 -6.52
C ARG A 223 -10.63 26.71 -6.52
N GLU A 224 -11.60 27.14 -5.72
CA GLU A 224 -12.98 26.67 -5.86
C GLU A 224 -13.39 26.91 -7.31
N LYS A 225 -13.84 25.85 -7.99
CA LYS A 225 -14.49 26.01 -9.29
C LYS A 225 -15.72 26.89 -9.07
N PRO A 226 -15.98 27.88 -9.92
CA PRO A 226 -17.25 28.60 -9.87
C PRO A 226 -18.39 27.57 -10.01
N ALA A 227 -19.36 27.64 -9.10
CA ALA A 227 -20.58 26.89 -9.23
C ALA A 227 -21.32 27.40 -10.49
N GLU A 228 -21.57 26.48 -11.43
CA GLU A 228 -22.54 26.69 -12.51
C GLU A 228 -23.95 26.37 -12.03
#